data_AF-A0A3C1XV62-F1
#
_entry.id   AF-A0A3C1XV62-F1
#
_cell.length_a   1.000
_cell.length_b   1.000
_cell.length_c   1.000
_cell.angle_alpha   90.00
_cell.angle_beta   90.00
_cell.angle_gamma   90.00
#
_symmetry.space_group_name_H-M   'P 1'
#
loop_
_entity.id
_entity.type
_entity.pdbx_description
1 polymer ?
#
loop_
_entity_poly.entity_id
_entity_poly.type
_entity_poly.pdbx_seq_one_letter_code
_entity_poly.pdbx_strand_id
1 'polypeptide(L)'
;MSLLDKSFDRTLDAWTHAYMAPAWRGAVVEGWVFEGVDARRAAQAKLEQAGVTARFRSAYKPLVHFFLEEVERDGLVSAEIRYPLHEHAQAKRFTLEAYPLVALLQDVRVTMAPGADDLHYDVRLSYADGSTIETRVFAPNQLGHAPDGTPELSPTGWLRVQDADGAVQTDAAQATEYQLLFRSILDTVRSHTWGAHEPYFDRLEIRVDLPGIDFALPVDEEIVSTFEALHEDIYFSLLEHFQQHSGRPSGDRGLQPGQIIPDIRRHDGAPRVRISVEPFAPVVPVTP
;
A
#
# COMPACT_ATOMS: atom_id res chain seq x y z
N MET A 1 -25.80 14.51 0.73
CA MET A 1 -25.51 14.77 -0.71
C MET A 1 -24.45 13.79 -1.16
N SER A 2 -24.71 12.99 -2.21
CA SER A 2 -23.69 12.09 -2.77
C SER A 2 -22.71 12.87 -3.65
N LEU A 3 -21.42 12.64 -3.48
CA LEU A 3 -20.33 13.21 -4.26
C LEU A 3 -19.73 12.22 -5.26
N LEU A 4 -19.60 10.95 -4.87
CA LEU A 4 -19.05 9.89 -5.72
C LEU A 4 -19.66 8.54 -5.37
N ASP A 5 -19.87 7.70 -6.38
CA ASP A 5 -20.11 6.26 -6.25
C ASP A 5 -19.44 5.57 -7.43
N LYS A 6 -18.34 4.84 -7.18
CA LYS A 6 -17.48 4.29 -8.23
C LYS A 6 -16.90 2.95 -7.83
N SER A 7 -16.92 2.00 -8.75
CA SER A 7 -16.25 0.70 -8.62
C SER A 7 -15.01 0.63 -9.50
N PHE A 8 -14.10 -0.28 -9.13
CA PHE A 8 -12.85 -0.55 -9.84
C PHE A 8 -12.70 -2.05 -10.08
N ASP A 9 -11.88 -2.42 -11.06
CA ASP A 9 -11.45 -3.80 -11.22
C ASP A 9 -10.40 -4.14 -10.17
N ARG A 10 -10.49 -5.34 -9.61
CA ARG A 10 -9.49 -5.88 -8.70
C ARG A 10 -8.24 -6.26 -9.48
N THR A 11 -7.09 -5.66 -9.16
CA THR A 11 -5.87 -5.79 -10.00
C THR A 11 -5.40 -7.24 -10.08
N LEU A 12 -5.43 -7.95 -8.96
CA LEU A 12 -4.99 -9.35 -8.90
C LEU A 12 -5.87 -10.26 -9.78
N ASP A 13 -7.18 -10.03 -9.79
CA ASP A 13 -8.11 -10.79 -10.65
C ASP A 13 -7.90 -10.45 -12.12
N ALA A 14 -7.72 -9.17 -12.44
CA ALA A 14 -7.47 -8.71 -13.81
C ALA A 14 -6.17 -9.32 -14.38
N TRP A 15 -5.08 -9.31 -13.60
CA TRP A 15 -3.81 -9.91 -14.01
C TRP A 15 -3.92 -11.42 -14.12
N THR A 16 -4.54 -12.09 -13.14
CA THR A 16 -4.75 -13.54 -13.19
C THR A 16 -5.53 -13.91 -14.45
N HIS A 17 -6.62 -13.21 -14.75
CA HIS A 17 -7.42 -13.46 -15.94
C HIS A 17 -6.62 -13.25 -17.24
N ALA A 18 -5.87 -12.15 -17.33
CA ALA A 18 -5.09 -11.82 -18.52
C ALA A 18 -4.01 -12.87 -18.82
N TYR A 19 -3.25 -13.28 -17.80
CA TYR A 19 -2.12 -14.20 -17.96
C TYR A 19 -2.51 -15.68 -17.94
N MET A 20 -3.77 -16.03 -17.67
CA MET A 20 -4.28 -17.38 -17.92
C MET A 20 -4.53 -17.68 -19.41
N ALA A 21 -4.50 -16.67 -20.29
CA ALA A 21 -4.73 -16.88 -21.70
C ALA A 21 -3.66 -17.81 -22.33
N PRO A 22 -4.03 -18.70 -23.29
CA PRO A 22 -3.09 -19.69 -23.85
C PRO A 22 -1.80 -19.13 -24.44
N ALA A 23 -1.81 -17.86 -24.89
CA ALA A 23 -0.65 -17.17 -25.44
C ALA A 23 0.48 -16.96 -24.42
N TRP A 24 0.16 -17.02 -23.11
CA TRP A 24 1.13 -16.82 -22.03
C TRP A 24 1.68 -18.12 -21.46
N ARG A 25 1.31 -19.29 -21.97
CA ARG A 25 1.86 -20.56 -21.48
C ARG A 25 3.39 -20.57 -21.63
N GLY A 26 4.10 -20.86 -20.54
CA GLY A 26 5.56 -20.81 -20.44
C GLY A 26 6.11 -19.47 -19.94
N ALA A 27 5.27 -18.44 -19.83
CA ALA A 27 5.68 -17.13 -19.33
C ALA A 27 6.03 -17.15 -17.83
N VAL A 28 6.78 -16.11 -17.42
CA VAL A 28 7.06 -15.79 -16.02
C VAL A 28 6.39 -14.46 -15.69
N VAL A 29 5.56 -14.46 -14.65
CA VAL A 29 4.83 -13.27 -14.16
C VAL A 29 5.20 -13.02 -12.71
N GLU A 30 5.84 -11.89 -12.44
CA GLU A 30 6.04 -11.39 -11.08
C GLU A 30 5.23 -10.13 -10.86
N GLY A 31 4.55 -10.03 -9.72
CA GLY A 31 3.75 -8.84 -9.42
C GLY A 31 3.82 -8.45 -7.96
N TRP A 32 3.69 -7.16 -7.70
CA TRP A 32 3.57 -6.59 -6.37
C TRP A 32 2.20 -5.92 -6.27
N VAL A 33 1.39 -6.38 -5.33
CA VAL A 33 0.01 -5.92 -5.11
C VAL A 33 -0.27 -5.73 -3.62
N PHE A 34 -1.30 -4.96 -3.27
CA PHE A 34 -1.71 -4.66 -1.90
C PHE A 34 -2.63 -5.73 -1.29
N GLU A 35 -2.52 -6.97 -1.76
CA GLU A 35 -3.41 -8.08 -1.45
C GLU A 35 -2.84 -9.04 -0.40
N GLY A 36 -3.72 -9.65 0.38
CA GLY A 36 -3.37 -10.68 1.36
C GLY A 36 -2.68 -11.90 0.74
N VAL A 37 -1.83 -12.55 1.55
CA VAL A 37 -1.00 -13.70 1.12
C VAL A 37 -1.82 -14.84 0.52
N ASP A 38 -3.00 -15.14 1.08
CA ASP A 38 -3.86 -16.22 0.59
C ASP A 38 -4.41 -15.93 -0.81
N ALA A 39 -4.83 -14.69 -1.06
CA ALA A 39 -5.31 -14.26 -2.38
C ALA A 39 -4.18 -14.34 -3.41
N ARG A 40 -2.98 -13.85 -3.05
CA ARG A 40 -1.78 -13.92 -3.92
C ARG A 40 -1.40 -15.37 -4.25
N ARG A 41 -1.39 -16.26 -3.26
CA ARG A 41 -1.10 -17.69 -3.46
C ARG A 41 -2.16 -18.39 -4.31
N ALA A 42 -3.44 -18.07 -4.11
CA ALA A 42 -4.53 -18.61 -4.93
C ALA A 42 -4.42 -18.18 -6.40
N ALA A 43 -4.06 -16.92 -6.66
CA ALA A 43 -3.80 -16.42 -8.01
C ALA A 43 -2.60 -17.13 -8.66
N GLN A 44 -1.50 -17.30 -7.93
CA GLN A 44 -0.33 -18.05 -8.41
C GLN A 44 -0.70 -19.49 -8.80
N ALA A 45 -1.46 -20.20 -7.96
CA ALA A 45 -1.87 -21.57 -8.25
C ALA A 45 -2.75 -21.68 -9.52
N LYS A 46 -3.62 -20.70 -9.77
CA LYS A 46 -4.43 -20.64 -11.00
C LYS A 46 -3.55 -20.44 -12.24
N LEU A 47 -2.55 -19.56 -12.15
CA LEU A 47 -1.60 -19.32 -13.24
C LEU A 47 -0.71 -20.54 -13.51
N GLU A 48 -0.26 -21.23 -12.46
CA GLU A 48 0.50 -22.47 -12.58
C GLU A 48 -0.30 -23.55 -13.32
N GLN A 49 -1.59 -23.70 -13.02
CA GLN A 49 -2.49 -24.62 -13.75
C GLN A 49 -2.64 -24.25 -15.24
N ALA A 50 -2.49 -22.97 -15.60
CA ALA A 50 -2.48 -22.50 -16.99
C ALA A 50 -1.11 -22.68 -17.68
N GLY A 51 -0.09 -23.11 -16.93
CA GLY A 51 1.29 -23.28 -17.39
C GLY A 51 2.10 -21.99 -17.34
N VAL A 52 1.78 -21.06 -16.44
CA VAL A 52 2.51 -19.80 -16.22
C VAL A 52 3.20 -19.86 -14.85
N THR A 53 4.49 -19.53 -14.81
CA THR A 53 5.22 -19.42 -13.54
C THR A 53 4.93 -18.06 -12.93
N ALA A 54 4.27 -18.02 -11.78
CA ALA A 54 3.84 -16.76 -11.16
C ALA A 54 4.38 -16.57 -9.74
N ARG A 55 4.74 -15.33 -9.40
CA ARG A 55 5.11 -14.92 -8.04
C ARG A 55 4.50 -13.55 -7.71
N PHE A 56 3.53 -13.52 -6.82
CA PHE A 56 2.89 -12.30 -6.32
C PHE A 56 3.35 -11.99 -4.90
N ARG A 57 3.92 -10.81 -4.72
CA ARG A 57 4.46 -10.28 -3.47
C ARG A 57 3.66 -9.09 -2.97
N SER A 58 3.91 -8.69 -1.73
CA SER A 58 3.30 -7.49 -1.15
C SER A 58 3.94 -6.24 -1.72
N ALA A 59 3.12 -5.33 -2.25
CA ALA A 59 3.53 -3.95 -2.47
C ALA A 59 3.57 -3.14 -1.15
N TYR A 60 2.84 -3.60 -0.13
CA TYR A 60 2.82 -3.00 1.20
C TYR A 60 3.89 -3.64 2.09
N LYS A 61 4.79 -2.85 2.68
CA LYS A 61 5.90 -3.31 3.53
C LYS A 61 6.66 -4.52 2.96
N PRO A 62 7.22 -4.42 1.73
CA PRO A 62 7.78 -5.55 0.99
C PRO A 62 8.88 -6.30 1.77
N LEU A 63 9.73 -5.59 2.52
CA LEU A 63 10.77 -6.23 3.34
C LEU A 63 10.18 -7.05 4.50
N VAL A 64 9.16 -6.52 5.20
CA VAL A 64 8.50 -7.26 6.29
C VAL A 64 7.88 -8.54 5.74
N HIS A 65 7.16 -8.43 4.62
CA HIS A 65 6.56 -9.59 3.96
C HIS A 65 7.59 -10.60 3.43
N PHE A 66 8.76 -10.15 2.97
CA PHE A 66 9.85 -11.06 2.60
C PHE A 66 10.27 -11.94 3.80
N PHE A 67 10.44 -11.36 5.00
CA PHE A 67 10.77 -12.12 6.21
C PHE A 67 9.62 -12.99 6.73
N LEU A 68 8.37 -12.61 6.48
CA LEU A 68 7.20 -13.39 6.86
C LEU A 68 6.93 -14.57 5.91
N GLU A 69 7.28 -14.44 4.64
CA GLU A 69 6.79 -15.33 3.58
C GLU A 69 7.86 -16.12 2.84
N GLU A 70 9.10 -15.63 2.79
CA GLU A 70 10.17 -16.20 1.95
C GLU A 70 11.42 -16.62 2.74
N VAL A 71 11.66 -16.04 3.92
CA VAL A 71 12.83 -16.37 4.75
C VAL A 71 12.56 -17.59 5.62
N GLU A 72 13.47 -18.56 5.57
CA GLU A 72 13.57 -19.60 6.59
C GLU A 72 14.07 -18.98 7.89
N ARG A 73 13.29 -19.08 8.96
CA ARG A 73 13.61 -18.45 10.25
C ARG A 73 14.34 -19.40 11.18
N ASP A 74 14.18 -20.71 10.98
CA ASP A 74 14.84 -21.69 11.82
C ASP A 74 16.36 -21.63 11.63
N GLY A 75 17.07 -21.39 12.73
CA GLY A 75 18.53 -21.25 12.73
C GLY A 75 19.05 -19.93 12.19
N LEU A 76 18.20 -18.96 11.81
CA LEU A 76 18.64 -17.63 11.42
C LEU A 76 19.29 -16.91 12.62
N VAL A 77 20.53 -16.43 12.47
CA VAL A 77 21.27 -15.75 13.55
C VAL A 77 21.51 -14.27 13.30
N SER A 78 21.58 -13.86 12.03
CA SER A 78 21.70 -12.44 11.68
C SER A 78 21.07 -12.10 10.35
N ALA A 79 20.52 -10.89 10.26
CA ALA A 79 20.05 -10.26 9.04
C ALA A 79 20.71 -8.88 8.90
N GLU A 80 21.59 -8.73 7.91
CA GLU A 80 22.18 -7.45 7.54
C GLU A 80 21.41 -6.87 6.36
N ILE A 81 20.82 -5.69 6.53
CA ILE A 81 19.93 -5.07 5.56
C ILE A 81 20.50 -3.72 5.15
N ARG A 82 20.74 -3.54 3.85
CA ARG A 82 21.01 -2.22 3.27
C ARG A 82 19.75 -1.70 2.62
N TYR A 83 19.15 -0.66 3.17
CA TYR A 83 17.86 -0.13 2.70
C TYR A 83 18.04 0.96 1.63
N PRO A 84 17.07 1.13 0.71
CA PRO A 84 17.17 2.16 -0.31
C PRO A 84 17.32 3.56 0.28
N LEU A 85 18.23 4.37 -0.27
CA LEU A 85 18.36 5.80 0.06
C LEU A 85 18.06 6.64 -1.18
N HIS A 86 16.78 6.91 -1.42
CA HIS A 86 16.33 7.65 -2.60
C HIS A 86 16.28 9.16 -2.33
N GLU A 87 16.74 9.99 -3.29
CA GLU A 87 16.83 11.46 -3.12
C GLU A 87 15.48 12.15 -2.85
N HIS A 88 14.40 11.62 -3.44
CA HIS A 88 13.02 12.10 -3.27
C HIS A 88 12.26 11.44 -2.10
N ALA A 89 12.97 10.85 -1.14
CA ALA A 89 12.38 10.26 0.06
C ALA A 89 13.09 10.76 1.31
N GLN A 90 12.37 10.81 2.44
CA GLN A 90 13.03 11.02 3.73
C GLN A 90 14.04 9.89 3.98
N ALA A 91 15.23 10.21 4.51
CA ALA A 91 16.30 9.23 4.70
C ALA A 91 15.90 8.01 5.57
N LYS A 92 14.91 8.20 6.46
CA LYS A 92 14.36 7.14 7.33
C LYS A 92 13.13 6.43 6.74
N ARG A 93 12.70 6.76 5.53
CA ARG A 93 11.45 6.24 4.98
C ARG A 93 11.43 4.72 4.91
N PHE A 94 12.44 4.12 4.26
CA PHE A 94 12.49 2.68 4.05
C PHE A 94 12.77 1.89 5.33
N THR A 95 13.31 2.52 6.39
CA THR A 95 13.40 1.92 7.72
C THR A 95 12.08 2.00 8.48
N LEU A 96 11.31 3.07 8.31
CA LEU A 96 9.94 3.17 8.83
C LEU A 96 9.00 2.16 8.15
N GLU A 97 9.09 1.99 6.84
CA GLU A 97 8.32 0.97 6.11
C GLU A 97 8.68 -0.46 6.54
N ALA A 98 9.91 -0.67 7.02
CA ALA A 98 10.36 -1.95 7.56
C ALA A 98 9.93 -2.18 9.02
N TYR A 99 9.32 -1.22 9.70
CA TYR A 99 8.81 -1.43 11.05
C TYR A 99 7.62 -2.43 11.04
N PRO A 100 7.52 -3.41 11.98
CA PRO A 100 8.36 -3.62 13.16
C PRO A 100 9.40 -4.77 13.02
N LEU A 101 10.06 -4.91 11.86
CA LEU A 101 10.91 -6.07 11.53
C LEU A 101 11.94 -6.46 12.60
N VAL A 102 12.63 -5.48 13.21
CA VAL A 102 13.65 -5.74 14.24
C VAL A 102 13.02 -6.43 15.46
N ALA A 103 11.82 -6.00 15.85
CA ALA A 103 11.11 -6.58 16.98
C ALA A 103 10.45 -7.93 16.62
N LEU A 104 10.07 -8.12 15.34
CA LEU A 104 9.55 -9.38 14.81
C LEU A 104 10.59 -10.51 14.82
N LEU A 105 11.87 -10.18 14.58
CA LEU A 105 12.98 -11.13 14.54
C LEU A 105 13.70 -11.20 15.90
N GLN A 106 12.96 -11.52 16.94
CA GLN A 106 13.53 -11.72 18.28
C GLN A 106 14.66 -12.75 18.22
N ASP A 107 15.73 -12.51 19.00
CA ASP A 107 16.95 -13.33 19.04
C ASP A 107 17.82 -13.36 17.76
N VAL A 108 17.40 -12.69 16.69
CA VAL A 108 18.22 -12.48 15.48
C VAL A 108 18.93 -11.14 15.56
N ARG A 109 20.23 -11.10 15.25
CA ARG A 109 20.94 -9.83 15.11
C ARG A 109 20.53 -9.14 13.81
N VAL A 110 19.67 -8.12 13.91
CA VAL A 110 19.27 -7.30 12.76
C VAL A 110 20.08 -6.01 12.71
N THR A 111 20.72 -5.73 11.57
CA THR A 111 21.35 -4.44 11.31
C THR A 111 20.75 -3.79 10.08
N MET A 112 20.57 -2.47 10.12
CA MET A 112 20.06 -1.68 9.01
C MET A 112 21.03 -0.54 8.71
N ALA A 113 21.44 -0.40 7.46
CA ALA A 113 22.31 0.67 7.00
C ALA A 113 21.83 1.22 5.65
N PRO A 114 22.16 2.47 5.29
CA PRO A 114 21.89 2.97 3.94
C PRO A 114 22.58 2.13 2.86
N GLY A 115 21.84 1.86 1.78
CA GLY A 115 22.28 1.18 0.57
C GLY A 115 22.28 2.10 -0.66
N ALA A 116 22.04 1.50 -1.83
CA ALA A 116 21.87 2.22 -3.09
C ALA A 116 20.52 2.96 -3.15
N ASP A 117 20.30 3.74 -4.21
CA ASP A 117 19.06 4.47 -4.49
C ASP A 117 18.11 3.69 -5.44
N ASP A 118 18.46 2.47 -5.85
CA ASP A 118 17.78 1.68 -6.88
C ASP A 118 16.52 0.93 -6.41
N LEU A 119 15.90 1.39 -5.31
CA LEU A 119 14.67 0.83 -4.74
C LEU A 119 14.74 -0.65 -4.37
N HIS A 120 15.92 -1.16 -4.00
CA HIS A 120 16.08 -2.51 -3.46
C HIS A 120 16.68 -2.49 -2.06
N TYR A 121 16.18 -3.39 -1.21
CA TYR A 121 16.90 -3.79 -0.01
C TYR A 121 17.92 -4.87 -0.40
N ASP A 122 19.20 -4.66 -0.09
CA ASP A 122 20.20 -5.74 -0.15
C ASP A 122 20.19 -6.46 1.20
N VAL A 123 19.95 -7.77 1.18
CA VAL A 123 19.76 -8.59 2.38
C VAL A 123 20.80 -9.70 2.41
N ARG A 124 21.54 -9.77 3.50
CA ARG A 124 22.42 -10.89 3.84
C ARG A 124 21.90 -11.59 5.08
N LEU A 125 21.58 -12.86 4.95
CA LEU A 125 21.12 -13.75 6.02
C LEU A 125 22.26 -14.70 6.38
N SER A 126 22.52 -14.87 7.67
CA SER A 126 23.48 -15.87 8.17
C SER A 126 22.78 -16.82 9.14
N TYR A 127 23.12 -18.10 9.07
CA TYR A 127 22.51 -19.16 9.87
C TYR A 127 23.51 -19.82 10.82
N ALA A 128 22.99 -20.47 11.86
CA ALA A 128 23.76 -21.13 12.91
C ALA A 128 24.64 -22.28 12.40
N ASP A 129 24.28 -22.88 11.26
CA ASP A 129 25.06 -23.91 10.58
C ASP A 129 26.27 -23.34 9.79
N GLY A 130 26.41 -22.02 9.77
CA GLY A 130 27.46 -21.29 9.05
C GLY A 130 27.10 -20.93 7.61
N SER A 131 25.91 -21.31 7.12
CA SER A 131 25.44 -20.93 5.79
C SER A 131 25.09 -19.44 5.71
N THR A 132 25.18 -18.87 4.51
CA THR A 132 24.85 -17.48 4.22
C THR A 132 24.05 -17.40 2.93
N ILE A 133 23.01 -16.56 2.92
CA ILE A 133 22.21 -16.23 1.74
C ILE A 133 22.31 -14.73 1.49
N GLU A 134 22.65 -14.34 0.27
CA GLU A 134 22.58 -12.97 -0.19
C GLU A 134 21.46 -12.85 -1.23
N THR A 135 20.59 -11.86 -1.06
CA THR A 135 19.44 -11.64 -1.94
C THR A 135 19.04 -10.17 -1.95
N ARG A 136 18.14 -9.80 -2.87
CA ARG A 136 17.60 -8.45 -3.00
C ARG A 136 16.08 -8.48 -2.91
N VAL A 137 15.50 -7.53 -2.18
CA VAL A 137 14.06 -7.35 -2.07
C VAL A 137 13.67 -6.04 -2.74
N PHE A 138 12.90 -6.11 -3.82
CA PHE A 138 12.43 -4.93 -4.53
C PHE A 138 11.34 -4.20 -3.71
N ALA A 139 11.47 -2.88 -3.60
CA ALA A 139 10.54 -1.99 -2.94
C ALA A 139 9.78 -1.14 -3.97
N PRO A 140 8.64 -1.63 -4.50
CA PRO A 140 7.99 -1.02 -5.66
C PRO A 140 7.49 0.38 -5.32
N ASN A 141 8.15 1.37 -5.90
CA ASN A 141 7.80 2.77 -5.75
C ASN A 141 7.78 3.46 -7.10
N GLN A 142 6.93 4.48 -7.23
CA GLN A 142 6.87 5.34 -8.40
C GLN A 142 7.10 6.79 -7.97
N LEU A 143 7.94 7.50 -8.73
CA LEU A 143 8.08 8.94 -8.59
C LEU A 143 6.87 9.63 -9.23
N GLY A 144 6.16 10.41 -8.43
CA GLY A 144 5.10 11.31 -8.85
C GLY A 144 5.40 12.74 -8.41
N HIS A 145 4.35 13.57 -8.40
CA HIS A 145 4.43 14.96 -7.95
C HIS A 145 3.21 15.31 -7.11
N ALA A 146 3.45 16.03 -6.02
CA ALA A 146 2.40 16.71 -5.25
C ALA A 146 1.77 17.85 -6.08
N PRO A 147 0.61 18.40 -5.68
CA PRO A 147 -0.07 19.48 -6.41
C PRO A 147 0.78 20.74 -6.62
N ASP A 148 1.74 21.00 -5.73
CA ASP A 148 2.69 22.12 -5.83
C ASP A 148 3.92 21.82 -6.72
N GLY A 149 3.97 20.61 -7.30
CA GLY A 149 5.06 20.13 -8.16
C GLY A 149 6.20 19.43 -7.40
N THR A 150 6.16 19.37 -6.07
CA THR A 150 7.19 18.71 -5.26
C THR A 150 7.27 17.22 -5.64
N PRO A 151 8.44 16.69 -6.02
CA PRO A 151 8.59 15.27 -6.32
C PRO A 151 8.24 14.42 -5.10
N GLU A 152 7.41 13.39 -5.33
CA GLU A 152 6.95 12.50 -4.28
C GLU A 152 7.14 11.06 -4.73
N LEU A 153 8.02 10.34 -4.03
CA LEU A 153 8.13 8.90 -4.23
C LEU A 153 6.98 8.24 -3.45
N SER A 154 6.22 7.33 -4.05
CA SER A 154 5.08 6.66 -3.41
C SER A 154 5.08 5.15 -3.68
N PRO A 155 4.64 4.31 -2.72
CA PRO A 155 4.47 2.88 -2.96
C PRO A 155 3.49 2.63 -4.10
N THR A 156 3.76 1.61 -4.91
CA THR A 156 2.94 1.31 -6.10
C THR A 156 2.80 -0.18 -6.34
N GLY A 157 1.76 -0.57 -7.07
CA GLY A 157 1.77 -1.86 -7.73
C GLY A 157 2.86 -1.92 -8.79
N TRP A 158 3.40 -3.11 -9.04
CA TRP A 158 4.42 -3.33 -10.06
C TRP A 158 4.20 -4.67 -10.74
N LEU A 159 4.48 -4.74 -12.03
CA LEU A 159 4.32 -5.95 -12.84
C LEU A 159 5.55 -6.18 -13.70
N ARG A 160 6.08 -7.39 -13.63
CA ARG A 160 7.16 -7.92 -14.47
C ARG A 160 6.66 -9.14 -15.21
N VAL A 161 6.82 -9.15 -16.52
CA VAL A 161 6.38 -10.25 -17.38
C VAL A 161 7.46 -10.55 -18.39
N GLN A 162 7.84 -11.82 -18.46
CA GLN A 162 8.64 -12.39 -19.53
C GLN A 162 7.80 -13.43 -20.25
N ASP A 163 7.79 -13.42 -21.58
CA ASP A 163 7.11 -14.47 -22.34
C ASP A 163 7.86 -15.81 -22.28
N ALA A 164 7.34 -16.81 -23.00
CA ALA A 164 7.92 -18.15 -23.01
C ALA A 164 9.34 -18.22 -23.61
N ASP A 165 9.72 -17.24 -24.44
CA ASP A 165 11.06 -17.14 -25.03
C ASP A 165 12.00 -16.33 -24.13
N GLY A 166 11.51 -15.84 -22.98
CA GLY A 166 12.26 -15.02 -22.02
C GLY A 166 12.34 -13.54 -22.40
N ALA A 167 11.60 -13.08 -23.40
CA ALA A 167 11.60 -11.67 -23.77
C ALA A 167 10.75 -10.87 -22.77
N VAL A 168 11.30 -9.76 -22.27
CA VAL A 168 10.60 -8.87 -21.34
C VAL A 168 9.47 -8.16 -22.07
N GLN A 169 8.24 -8.43 -21.65
CA GLN A 169 7.03 -7.80 -22.18
C GLN A 169 6.63 -6.58 -21.35
N THR A 170 6.90 -6.61 -20.04
CA THR A 170 6.61 -5.50 -19.12
C THR A 170 7.54 -5.57 -17.92
N ASP A 171 8.02 -4.41 -17.47
CA ASP A 171 8.66 -4.21 -16.17
C ASP A 171 8.37 -2.76 -15.74
N ALA A 172 7.20 -2.55 -15.13
CA ALA A 172 6.69 -1.20 -14.90
C ALA A 172 5.73 -1.11 -13.72
N ALA A 173 5.67 0.10 -13.15
CA ALA A 173 4.63 0.48 -12.19
C ALA A 173 3.24 0.31 -12.79
N GLN A 174 2.31 -0.18 -11.99
CA GLN A 174 0.92 -0.39 -12.34
C GLN A 174 0.04 0.32 -11.31
N ALA A 175 -0.96 1.06 -11.80
CA ALA A 175 -1.95 1.68 -10.93
C ALA A 175 -2.93 0.61 -10.45
N THR A 176 -2.87 0.28 -9.17
CA THR A 176 -3.78 -0.66 -8.51
C THR A 176 -5.09 -0.01 -8.12
N GLU A 177 -6.13 -0.81 -7.83
CA GLU A 177 -7.38 -0.36 -7.22
C GLU A 177 -7.14 0.48 -5.96
N TYR A 178 -6.13 0.14 -5.15
CA TYR A 178 -5.76 0.87 -3.93
C TYR A 178 -5.40 2.32 -4.29
N GLN A 179 -4.53 2.49 -5.29
CA GLN A 179 -4.06 3.81 -5.73
C GLN A 179 -5.13 4.58 -6.52
N LEU A 180 -5.90 3.88 -7.38
CA LEU A 180 -6.96 4.50 -8.17
C LEU A 180 -8.11 5.01 -7.29
N LEU A 181 -8.41 4.28 -6.21
CA LEU A 181 -9.42 4.66 -5.24
C LEU A 181 -8.97 5.87 -4.43
N PHE A 182 -7.75 5.85 -3.88
CA PHE A 182 -7.16 6.99 -3.19
C PHE A 182 -7.19 8.26 -4.04
N ARG A 183 -6.72 8.17 -5.30
CA ARG A 183 -6.74 9.29 -6.25
C ARG A 183 -8.17 9.78 -6.53
N SER A 184 -9.11 8.86 -6.77
CA SER A 184 -10.51 9.23 -7.02
C SER A 184 -11.15 9.96 -5.84
N ILE A 185 -10.76 9.64 -4.59
CA ILE A 185 -11.21 10.36 -3.39
C ILE A 185 -10.66 11.78 -3.39
N LEU A 186 -9.34 11.93 -3.52
CA LEU A 186 -8.70 13.25 -3.51
C LEU A 186 -9.23 14.14 -4.64
N ASP A 187 -9.34 13.62 -5.85
CA ASP A 187 -9.84 14.36 -7.01
C ASP A 187 -11.30 14.80 -6.79
N THR A 188 -12.13 13.95 -6.20
CA THR A 188 -13.52 14.31 -5.89
C THR A 188 -13.60 15.44 -4.87
N VAL A 189 -12.82 15.35 -3.78
CA VAL A 189 -12.84 16.41 -2.75
C VAL A 189 -12.26 17.71 -3.29
N ARG A 190 -11.13 17.66 -4.02
CA ARG A 190 -10.46 18.83 -4.59
C ARG A 190 -11.29 19.55 -5.65
N SER A 191 -12.06 18.82 -6.44
CA SER A 191 -12.94 19.39 -7.47
C SER A 191 -14.28 19.89 -6.93
N HIS A 192 -14.65 19.50 -5.71
CA HIS A 192 -15.87 19.98 -5.08
C HIS A 192 -15.74 21.44 -4.64
N THR A 193 -16.76 22.25 -4.91
CA THR A 193 -16.79 23.66 -4.49
C THR A 193 -17.25 23.76 -3.05
N TRP A 194 -16.28 23.81 -2.13
CA TRP A 194 -16.54 24.03 -0.71
C TRP A 194 -16.92 25.48 -0.41
N GLY A 195 -17.66 25.68 0.69
CA GLY A 195 -17.99 27.00 1.20
C GLY A 195 -16.76 27.81 1.60
N ALA A 196 -16.93 29.11 1.78
CA ALA A 196 -15.86 30.03 2.18
C ALA A 196 -15.63 30.10 3.71
N HIS A 197 -16.52 29.50 4.51
CA HIS A 197 -16.47 29.57 5.96
C HIS A 197 -16.51 28.17 6.57
N GLU A 198 -15.71 27.98 7.62
CA GLU A 198 -15.68 26.76 8.42
C GLU A 198 -16.88 26.69 9.41
N PRO A 199 -17.44 25.48 9.66
CA PRO A 199 -17.13 24.22 8.98
C PRO A 199 -17.69 24.19 7.55
N TYR A 200 -16.94 23.58 6.63
CA TYR A 200 -17.33 23.46 5.22
C TYR A 200 -18.41 22.40 5.01
N PHE A 201 -18.48 21.42 5.92
CA PHE A 201 -19.44 20.33 5.97
C PHE A 201 -19.63 19.86 7.42
N ASP A 202 -20.76 19.22 7.71
CA ASP A 202 -20.94 18.53 8.99
C ASP A 202 -20.11 17.24 9.01
N ARG A 203 -20.42 16.30 8.09
CA ARG A 203 -19.73 15.01 7.94
C ARG A 203 -19.39 14.75 6.48
N LEU A 204 -18.13 14.45 6.18
CA LEU A 204 -17.65 13.92 4.91
C LEU A 204 -17.41 12.42 5.08
N GLU A 205 -18.41 11.64 4.69
CA GLU A 205 -18.40 10.17 4.75
C GLU A 205 -17.69 9.62 3.52
N ILE A 206 -16.63 8.85 3.73
CA ILE A 206 -15.84 8.22 2.68
C ILE A 206 -15.83 6.72 2.95
N ARG A 207 -16.76 6.03 2.29
CA ARG A 207 -16.93 4.60 2.41
C ARG A 207 -16.10 3.89 1.36
N VAL A 208 -15.19 3.03 1.81
CA VAL A 208 -14.34 2.22 0.94
C VAL A 208 -14.55 0.75 1.24
N ASP A 209 -14.85 -0.02 0.19
CA ASP A 209 -14.93 -1.47 0.22
C ASP A 209 -13.82 -1.99 -0.70
N LEU A 210 -12.78 -2.65 -0.17
CA LEU A 210 -11.67 -3.16 -0.98
C LEU A 210 -11.05 -4.43 -0.37
N PRO A 211 -10.40 -5.29 -1.18
CA PRO A 211 -9.59 -6.37 -0.65
C PRO A 211 -8.28 -5.80 -0.09
N GLY A 212 -7.58 -6.56 0.76
CA GLY A 212 -6.38 -6.02 1.39
C GLY A 212 -5.67 -6.99 2.31
N ILE A 213 -4.76 -6.43 3.09
CA ILE A 213 -3.96 -7.12 4.10
C ILE A 213 -4.44 -6.64 5.47
N ASP A 214 -4.74 -7.57 6.36
CA ASP A 214 -5.14 -7.27 7.74
C ASP A 214 -4.89 -8.48 8.64
N PHE A 215 -3.81 -8.43 9.42
CA PHE A 215 -3.47 -9.48 10.38
C PHE A 215 -2.57 -8.94 11.50
N ALA A 216 -2.67 -9.55 12.69
CA ALA A 216 -1.80 -9.25 13.82
C ALA A 216 -0.43 -9.92 13.66
N LEU A 217 0.63 -9.22 14.04
CA LEU A 217 1.97 -9.77 14.16
C LEU A 217 2.17 -10.38 15.55
N PRO A 218 3.05 -11.39 15.69
CA PRO A 218 3.39 -11.99 16.98
C PRO A 218 4.37 -11.11 17.77
N VAL A 219 4.20 -9.78 17.73
CA VAL A 219 5.03 -8.81 18.45
C VAL A 219 4.16 -7.66 18.92
N ASP A 220 4.20 -7.39 20.23
CA ASP A 220 3.39 -6.38 20.90
C ASP A 220 1.90 -6.43 20.48
N GLU A 221 1.29 -5.28 20.21
CA GLU A 221 -0.06 -5.14 19.64
C GLU A 221 -0.01 -4.73 18.16
N GLU A 222 1.12 -5.02 17.48
CA GLU A 222 1.35 -4.58 16.11
C GLU A 222 0.48 -5.33 15.10
N ILE A 223 -0.05 -4.58 14.13
CA ILE A 223 -0.84 -5.13 13.03
C ILE A 223 -0.30 -4.67 11.68
N VAL A 224 -0.45 -5.52 10.68
CA VAL A 224 -0.19 -5.18 9.27
C VAL A 224 -1.54 -4.98 8.61
N SER A 225 -1.95 -3.72 8.46
CA SER A 225 -3.25 -3.38 7.89
C SER A 225 -3.14 -2.34 6.78
N THR A 226 -3.50 -2.74 5.55
CA THR A 226 -3.69 -1.78 4.44
C THR A 226 -4.94 -0.93 4.65
N PHE A 227 -5.86 -1.35 5.53
CA PHE A 227 -7.07 -0.59 5.83
C PHE A 227 -6.76 0.61 6.73
N GLU A 228 -5.95 0.41 7.76
CA GLU A 228 -5.46 1.50 8.61
C GLU A 228 -4.57 2.46 7.82
N ALA A 229 -3.63 1.92 7.04
CA ALA A 229 -2.77 2.75 6.19
C ALA A 229 -3.59 3.64 5.25
N LEU A 230 -4.60 3.07 4.56
CA LEU A 230 -5.45 3.85 3.66
C LEU A 230 -6.34 4.86 4.41
N HIS A 231 -6.83 4.50 5.61
CA HIS A 231 -7.59 5.42 6.45
C HIS A 231 -6.75 6.65 6.79
N GLU A 232 -5.52 6.45 7.27
CA GLU A 232 -4.60 7.52 7.64
C GLU A 232 -4.21 8.37 6.42
N ASP A 233 -3.84 7.72 5.30
CA ASP A 233 -3.48 8.41 4.06
C ASP A 233 -4.61 9.33 3.59
N ILE A 234 -5.86 8.84 3.59
CA ILE A 234 -7.03 9.65 3.23
C ILE A 234 -7.22 10.78 4.24
N TYR A 235 -7.23 10.46 5.54
CA TYR A 235 -7.51 11.45 6.59
C TYR A 235 -6.53 12.62 6.53
N PHE A 236 -5.23 12.34 6.53
CA PHE A 236 -4.20 13.37 6.53
C PHE A 236 -4.12 14.13 5.21
N SER A 237 -4.28 13.47 4.07
CA SER A 237 -4.29 14.14 2.76
C SER A 237 -5.47 15.10 2.61
N LEU A 238 -6.64 14.73 3.12
CA LEU A 238 -7.81 15.61 3.10
C LEU A 238 -7.68 16.75 4.11
N LEU A 239 -7.10 16.49 5.29
CA LEU A 239 -6.80 17.53 6.27
C LEU A 239 -5.86 18.59 5.68
N GLU A 240 -4.80 18.15 4.98
CA GLU A 240 -3.89 19.05 4.27
C GLU A 240 -4.61 19.86 3.19
N HIS A 241 -5.46 19.20 2.37
CA HIS A 241 -6.25 19.91 1.37
C HIS A 241 -7.13 21.01 1.99
N PHE A 242 -7.84 20.73 3.08
CA PHE A 242 -8.67 21.74 3.74
C PHE A 242 -7.85 22.81 4.45
N GLN A 243 -6.64 22.49 4.93
CA GLN A 243 -5.70 23.50 5.42
C GLN A 243 -5.36 24.49 4.31
N GLN A 244 -5.03 24.00 3.11
CA GLN A 244 -4.76 24.85 1.95
C GLN A 244 -6.00 25.68 1.54
N HIS A 245 -7.18 25.06 1.52
CA HIS A 245 -8.44 25.74 1.21
C HIS A 245 -8.77 26.87 2.21
N SER A 246 -8.43 26.70 3.49
CA SER A 246 -8.64 27.74 4.51
C SER A 246 -7.72 28.97 4.34
N GLY A 247 -6.66 28.86 3.53
CA GLY A 247 -5.66 29.91 3.36
C GLY A 247 -4.74 30.13 4.58
N ARG A 248 -4.82 29.28 5.60
CA ARG A 248 -3.98 29.35 6.80
C ARG A 248 -2.55 28.86 6.53
N PRO A 249 -1.56 29.32 7.31
CA PRO A 249 -0.21 28.77 7.26
C PRO A 249 -0.18 27.27 7.58
N SER A 250 0.78 26.55 7.00
CA SER A 250 1.04 25.15 7.34
C SER A 250 1.34 25.00 8.84
N GLY A 251 0.79 23.97 9.46
CA GLY A 251 0.93 23.69 10.90
C GLY A 251 -0.06 24.42 11.82
N ASP A 252 -0.96 25.26 11.29
CA ASP A 252 -2.06 25.85 12.07
C ASP A 252 -3.01 24.75 12.59
N ARG A 253 -3.23 24.73 13.91
CA ARG A 253 -4.03 23.69 14.61
C ARG A 253 -5.49 24.07 14.83
N GLY A 254 -5.93 25.24 14.37
CA GLY A 254 -7.29 25.72 14.54
C GLY A 254 -8.25 25.29 13.42
N LEU A 255 -7.81 24.47 12.47
CA LEU A 255 -8.61 24.07 11.30
C LEU A 255 -9.85 23.28 11.76
N GLN A 256 -11.03 23.69 11.31
CA GLN A 256 -12.32 23.06 11.62
C GLN A 256 -13.10 22.81 10.33
N PRO A 257 -12.66 21.87 9.47
CA PRO A 257 -13.27 21.70 8.15
C PRO A 257 -14.66 21.04 8.23
N GLY A 258 -14.93 20.32 9.31
CA GLY A 258 -16.02 19.35 9.43
C GLY A 258 -15.46 17.99 9.85
N GLN A 259 -16.34 17.01 10.11
CA GLN A 259 -15.90 15.66 10.46
C GLN A 259 -15.54 14.86 9.19
N ILE A 260 -14.27 14.51 9.00
CA ILE A 260 -13.81 13.62 7.92
C ILE A 260 -13.86 12.19 8.43
N ILE A 261 -14.55 11.30 7.72
CA ILE A 261 -14.78 9.91 8.15
C ILE A 261 -14.38 8.95 7.03
N PRO A 262 -13.11 8.51 6.99
CA PRO A 262 -12.71 7.38 6.16
C PRO A 262 -13.15 6.08 6.85
N ASP A 263 -14.07 5.34 6.24
CA ASP A 263 -14.55 4.04 6.70
C ASP A 263 -14.13 2.98 5.67
N ILE A 264 -12.94 2.41 5.93
CA ILE A 264 -12.31 1.41 5.08
C ILE A 264 -12.68 0.02 5.60
N ARG A 265 -13.34 -0.79 4.78
CA ARG A 265 -13.70 -2.16 5.15
C ARG A 265 -13.24 -3.17 4.11
N ARG A 266 -12.87 -4.33 4.64
CA ARG A 266 -12.56 -5.51 3.84
C ARG A 266 -13.77 -5.93 3.02
N HIS A 267 -13.54 -6.16 1.74
CA HIS A 267 -14.50 -6.75 0.83
C HIS A 267 -13.76 -7.52 -0.27
N ASP A 268 -14.03 -8.81 -0.42
CA ASP A 268 -13.30 -9.66 -1.38
C ASP A 268 -13.84 -9.57 -2.83
N GLY A 269 -14.91 -8.80 -3.07
CA GLY A 269 -15.44 -8.53 -4.40
C GLY A 269 -14.86 -7.25 -5.03
N ALA A 270 -15.55 -6.72 -6.04
CA ALA A 270 -15.11 -5.52 -6.76
C ALA A 270 -14.88 -4.33 -5.80
N PRO A 271 -13.67 -3.73 -5.80
CA PRO A 271 -13.39 -2.54 -5.01
C PRO A 271 -14.35 -1.40 -5.33
N ARG A 272 -14.77 -0.63 -4.33
CA ARG A 272 -15.74 0.46 -4.47
C ARG A 272 -15.46 1.59 -3.49
N VAL A 273 -15.69 2.81 -3.96
CA VAL A 273 -15.71 4.02 -3.14
C VAL A 273 -17.08 4.71 -3.24
N ARG A 274 -17.57 5.19 -2.11
CA ARG A 274 -18.73 6.08 -2.02
C ARG A 274 -18.36 7.28 -1.16
N ILE A 275 -18.68 8.48 -1.62
CA ILE A 275 -18.40 9.72 -0.90
C ILE A 275 -19.69 10.51 -0.77
N SER A 276 -19.98 11.01 0.43
CA SER A 276 -21.14 11.85 0.67
C SER A 276 -20.89 12.89 1.75
N VAL A 277 -21.56 14.02 1.62
CA VAL A 277 -21.68 15.02 2.70
C VAL A 277 -23.01 14.80 3.41
N GLU A 278 -22.97 14.60 4.72
CA GLU A 278 -24.14 14.33 5.56
C GLU A 278 -24.24 15.33 6.71
N PRO A 279 -25.46 15.74 7.11
CA PRO A 279 -25.64 16.54 8.33
C PRO A 279 -25.34 15.71 9.58
N PHE A 280 -25.07 16.37 10.70
CA PHE A 280 -25.06 15.68 11.99
C PHE A 280 -26.44 15.10 12.31
N ALA A 281 -26.45 13.95 12.99
CA ALA A 281 -27.69 13.45 13.58
C ALA A 281 -28.23 14.48 14.58
N PRO A 282 -29.56 14.70 14.63
CA PRO A 282 -30.14 15.61 15.61
C PRO A 282 -29.81 15.15 17.03
N VAL A 283 -29.41 16.09 17.88
CA VAL A 283 -29.12 15.81 19.30
C VAL A 283 -30.39 15.29 19.96
N VAL A 284 -30.39 14.03 20.39
CA VAL A 284 -31.47 13.48 21.20
C VAL A 284 -31.29 14.00 22.63
N PRO A 285 -32.30 14.65 23.23
CA PRO A 285 -32.24 15.06 24.62
C PRO A 285 -31.99 13.85 25.51
N VAL A 286 -30.87 13.86 26.24
CA VAL A 286 -30.63 12.83 27.26
C VAL A 286 -31.56 13.13 28.42
N THR A 287 -32.53 12.25 28.68
CA THR A 287 -33.35 12.37 29.89
C THR A 287 -32.46 11.94 31.07
N PRO A 288 -32.29 12.78 32.11
CA PRO A 288 -31.43 12.46 33.25
C PRO A 288 -31.91 11.24 34.04
#